data_AF-A0A0L0FGK2-F1
#
_entry.id   AF-A0A0L0FGK2-F1
#
_cell.length_a   1.000
_cell.length_b   1.000
_cell.length_c   1.000
_cell.angle_alpha   90.00
_cell.angle_beta   90.00
_cell.angle_gamma   90.00
#
_symmetry.space_group_name_H-M   'P 1'
#
loop_
_entity.id
_entity.type
_entity.pdbx_description
1 polymer ?
#
loop_
_entity_poly.entity_id
_entity_poly.type
_entity_poly.pdbx_seq_one_letter_code
_entity_poly.pdbx_strand_id
1 'polypeptide(L)'
;MDRPLDLNTTRTDTTTNSQISFVSRVNPTTKQTQWQVHTDDYQFDEEIAASGYGDMVHDTERNLRYQEAIVKAVEKIRVKREADIAEGKETDPILVLDIGAGTSLLSLMAAEAGADEVVACELFEPMVRVAREVVKTSNFADRIKIIHKRSDEVDIGEDDEDLPARADLLVAELLDTELLGEAVLGSHRDAAKRLLKPNAPHVPCGATIYAQLVQSERLWAGHKLSGLPGLRTESKRCRGLPQAWCIQADELAPDITPLSEPFRVFDFDFANSPNSDECDINTLCDRMALCGGGICIWMTK
;
A
#
# COMPACT_ATOMS: atom_id res chain seq x y z
N MET A 1 -31.67 27.06 -37.75
CA MET A 1 -30.58 27.43 -38.68
C MET A 1 -29.44 27.91 -37.79
N ASP A 2 -28.67 26.96 -37.27
CA ASP A 2 -27.48 27.24 -36.48
C ASP A 2 -26.30 26.65 -37.23
N ARG A 3 -25.36 27.52 -37.60
CA ARG A 3 -24.06 27.12 -38.15
C ARG A 3 -23.07 26.97 -36.98
N PRO A 4 -22.17 25.98 -37.00
CA PRO A 4 -21.26 25.72 -35.89
C PRO A 4 -20.14 26.76 -35.84
N LEU A 5 -19.72 27.15 -34.65
CA LEU A 5 -18.49 27.89 -34.42
C LEU A 5 -17.30 26.91 -34.49
N ASP A 6 -16.44 27.19 -35.45
CA ASP A 6 -15.20 26.50 -35.79
C ASP A 6 -14.13 26.76 -34.71
N LEU A 7 -13.71 25.72 -33.98
CA LEU A 7 -12.65 25.79 -32.97
C LEU A 7 -11.33 25.32 -33.58
N ASN A 8 -10.82 26.11 -34.52
CA ASN A 8 -9.45 25.98 -35.01
C ASN A 8 -8.81 27.36 -35.11
N THR A 9 -8.47 27.94 -33.96
CA THR A 9 -7.52 29.06 -33.88
C THR A 9 -6.64 28.90 -32.65
N THR A 10 -5.39 28.55 -32.93
CA THR A 10 -4.21 28.68 -32.07
C THR A 10 -4.20 30.02 -31.32
N ARG A 11 -4.12 29.95 -29.99
CA ARG A 11 -3.71 31.08 -29.15
C ARG A 11 -2.71 30.57 -28.12
N THR A 12 -1.48 31.07 -28.25
CA THR A 12 -0.34 30.86 -27.37
C THR A 12 -0.50 31.58 -26.04
N ASP A 13 0.06 30.95 -25.00
CA ASP A 13 0.45 31.45 -23.67
C ASP A 13 -0.61 31.96 -22.70
N THR A 14 -0.89 31.15 -21.67
CA THR A 14 -0.28 31.26 -20.33
C THR A 14 -0.59 29.99 -19.54
N THR A 15 0.41 29.19 -19.20
CA THR A 15 0.31 28.01 -18.32
C THR A 15 -0.02 28.44 -16.90
N THR A 16 -1.30 28.51 -16.55
CA THR A 16 -1.74 28.38 -15.17
C THR A 16 -1.57 26.92 -14.78
N ASN A 17 -0.53 26.63 -14.01
CA ASN A 17 -0.28 25.33 -13.41
C ASN A 17 -1.42 25.06 -12.41
N SER A 18 -2.50 24.43 -12.86
CA SER A 18 -3.57 23.97 -11.97
C SER A 18 -2.99 22.80 -11.17
N GLN A 19 -2.98 22.89 -9.84
CA GLN A 19 -2.45 21.83 -8.98
C GLN A 19 -3.47 20.71 -8.97
N ILE A 20 -3.25 19.73 -9.84
CA ILE A 20 -4.06 18.52 -9.91
C ILE A 20 -3.66 17.64 -8.72
N SER A 21 -4.59 17.45 -7.79
CA SER A 21 -4.41 16.54 -6.66
C SER A 21 -5.23 15.28 -6.87
N PHE A 22 -4.66 14.13 -6.52
CA PHE A 22 -5.30 12.82 -6.68
C PHE A 22 -5.73 12.25 -5.34
N VAL A 23 -6.96 11.77 -5.28
CA VAL A 23 -7.55 11.19 -4.08
C VAL A 23 -8.03 9.76 -4.37
N SER A 24 -7.67 8.83 -3.50
CA SER A 24 -8.16 7.45 -3.55
C SER A 24 -9.64 7.37 -3.18
N ARG A 25 -10.45 6.78 -4.05
CA ARG A 25 -11.87 6.50 -3.84
C ARG A 25 -12.20 5.11 -4.34
N VAL A 26 -12.90 4.32 -3.54
CA VAL A 26 -13.45 3.04 -4.01
C VAL A 26 -14.63 3.33 -4.94
N ASN A 27 -14.53 2.86 -6.19
CA ASN A 27 -15.65 2.95 -7.12
C ASN A 27 -16.78 2.01 -6.64
N PRO A 28 -18.00 2.51 -6.37
CA PRO A 28 -19.06 1.69 -5.78
C PRO A 28 -19.58 0.61 -6.74
N THR A 29 -19.35 0.75 -8.04
CA THR A 29 -19.83 -0.17 -9.09
C THR A 29 -18.79 -1.25 -9.39
N THR A 30 -17.52 -0.88 -9.57
CA THR A 30 -16.45 -1.84 -9.90
C THR A 30 -15.76 -2.42 -8.67
N LYS A 31 -15.94 -1.78 -7.50
CA LYS A 31 -15.23 -2.04 -6.24
C LYS A 31 -13.71 -1.92 -6.35
N GLN A 32 -13.22 -1.31 -7.42
CA GLN A 32 -11.82 -1.02 -7.56
C GLN A 32 -11.53 0.36 -6.99
N THR A 33 -10.39 0.48 -6.33
CA THR A 33 -9.80 1.77 -5.97
C THR A 33 -9.53 2.57 -7.24
N GLN A 34 -10.08 3.77 -7.30
CA GLN A 34 -9.91 4.72 -8.39
C GLN A 34 -9.39 6.04 -7.84
N TRP A 35 -8.55 6.69 -8.63
CA TRP A 35 -7.99 7.99 -8.28
C TRP A 35 -8.83 9.08 -8.93
N GLN A 36 -9.39 9.97 -8.12
CA GLN A 36 -10.14 11.13 -8.59
C GLN A 36 -9.24 12.37 -8.59
N VAL A 37 -9.31 13.12 -9.68
CA VAL A 37 -8.65 14.41 -9.82
C VAL A 37 -9.49 15.48 -9.15
N HIS A 38 -8.89 16.21 -8.22
CA HIS A 38 -9.47 17.37 -7.58
C HIS A 38 -8.69 18.63 -7.94
N THR A 39 -9.42 19.74 -8.01
CA THR A 39 -8.92 21.10 -8.25
C THR A 39 -8.54 21.80 -6.94
N ASP A 40 -7.86 22.94 -7.05
CA ASP A 40 -7.31 23.75 -5.94
C ASP A 40 -8.33 24.16 -4.84
N ASP A 41 -9.64 24.03 -5.09
CA ASP A 41 -10.72 24.33 -4.13
C ASP A 41 -11.05 23.16 -3.20
N TYR A 42 -10.34 22.04 -3.33
CA TYR A 42 -10.54 20.86 -2.49
C TYR A 42 -9.96 21.04 -1.09
N GLN A 43 -10.81 20.86 -0.08
CA GLN A 43 -10.39 20.94 1.32
C GLN A 43 -9.74 19.61 1.76
N PHE A 44 -8.41 19.55 1.66
CA PHE A 44 -7.63 18.40 2.11
C PHE A 44 -7.71 18.14 3.62
N ASP A 45 -8.22 19.08 4.41
CA ASP A 45 -8.26 18.99 5.87
C ASP A 45 -8.99 17.72 6.34
N GLU A 46 -10.11 17.36 5.71
CA GLU A 46 -10.85 16.14 6.05
C GLU A 46 -10.07 14.88 5.69
N GLU A 47 -9.31 14.89 4.59
CA GLU A 47 -8.53 13.72 4.15
C GLU A 47 -7.28 13.52 4.97
N ILE A 48 -6.59 14.61 5.31
CA ILE A 48 -5.47 14.57 6.23
C ILE A 48 -5.96 14.13 7.61
N ALA A 49 -7.09 14.64 8.08
CA ALA A 49 -7.66 14.22 9.37
C ALA A 49 -8.14 12.77 9.39
N ALA A 50 -8.68 12.27 8.27
CA ALA A 50 -9.09 10.88 8.11
C ALA A 50 -7.94 9.95 7.73
N SER A 51 -6.76 10.50 7.40
CA SER A 51 -5.60 9.70 7.06
C SER A 51 -5.04 8.99 8.30
N GLY A 52 -4.64 7.73 8.13
CA GLY A 52 -4.02 6.96 9.20
C GLY A 52 -2.58 7.37 9.53
N TYR A 53 -2.02 8.43 8.91
CA TYR A 53 -0.60 8.75 9.01
C TYR A 53 -0.13 8.93 10.45
N GLY A 54 -0.93 9.58 11.31
CA GLY A 54 -0.60 9.82 12.71
C GLY A 54 -0.43 8.54 13.52
N ASP A 55 -1.42 7.64 13.47
CA ASP A 55 -1.35 6.36 14.17
C ASP A 55 -0.21 5.49 13.63
N MET A 56 0.00 5.49 12.30
CA MET A 56 1.08 4.74 11.66
C MET A 56 2.47 5.20 12.08
N VAL A 57 2.74 6.50 12.22
CA VAL A 57 4.05 6.98 12.71
C VAL A 57 4.27 6.69 14.19
N HIS A 58 3.21 6.50 14.97
CA HIS A 58 3.28 6.11 16.38
C HIS A 58 3.31 4.58 16.60
N ASP A 59 3.07 3.78 15.56
CA ASP A 59 3.20 2.32 15.60
C ASP A 59 4.68 1.92 15.69
N THR A 60 5.14 1.71 16.92
CA THR A 60 6.53 1.39 17.22
C THR A 60 6.92 0.01 16.67
N GLU A 61 6.02 -0.97 16.71
CA GLU A 61 6.35 -2.31 16.21
C GLU A 61 6.53 -2.28 14.69
N ARG A 62 5.58 -1.69 13.96
CA ARG A 62 5.69 -1.48 12.52
C ARG A 62 7.02 -0.82 12.16
N ASN A 63 7.32 0.31 12.80
CA ASN A 63 8.51 1.09 12.48
C ASN A 63 9.80 0.31 12.73
N LEU A 64 9.89 -0.44 13.83
CA LEU A 64 11.05 -1.29 14.13
C LEU A 64 11.20 -2.42 13.11
N ARG A 65 10.10 -3.06 12.68
CA ARG A 65 10.17 -4.16 11.70
C ARG A 65 10.62 -3.67 10.33
N TYR A 66 10.14 -2.51 9.89
CA TYR A 66 10.64 -1.86 8.67
C TYR A 66 12.12 -1.52 8.80
N GLN A 67 12.53 -0.87 9.89
CA GLN A 67 13.92 -0.50 10.10
C GLN A 67 14.84 -1.73 10.08
N GLU A 68 14.50 -2.80 10.79
CA GLU A 68 15.28 -4.04 10.77
C GLU A 68 15.39 -4.66 9.38
N ALA A 69 14.29 -4.70 8.63
CA ALA A 69 14.26 -5.27 7.28
C ALA A 69 15.09 -4.43 6.30
N ILE A 70 14.97 -3.10 6.35
CA ILE A 70 15.74 -2.16 5.52
C ILE A 70 17.23 -2.30 5.82
N VAL A 71 17.63 -2.28 7.10
CA VAL A 71 19.04 -2.44 7.51
C VAL A 71 19.60 -3.75 6.98
N LYS A 72 18.88 -4.87 7.17
CA LYS A 72 19.31 -6.18 6.64
C LYS A 72 19.43 -6.20 5.12
N ALA A 73 18.50 -5.55 4.41
CA ALA A 73 18.51 -5.51 2.95
C ALA A 73 19.68 -4.67 2.40
N VAL A 74 19.88 -3.46 2.94
CA VAL A 74 20.99 -2.57 2.55
C VAL A 74 22.34 -3.22 2.88
N GLU A 75 22.48 -3.85 4.05
CA GLU A 75 23.70 -4.58 4.43
C GLU A 75 24.04 -5.68 3.41
N LYS A 76 23.03 -6.48 3.02
CA LYS A 76 23.22 -7.56 2.05
C LYS A 76 23.67 -7.04 0.69
N ILE A 77 23.11 -5.91 0.24
CA ILE A 77 23.51 -5.26 -1.01
C ILE A 77 24.95 -4.75 -0.89
N ARG A 78 25.29 -4.10 0.23
CA ARG A 78 26.64 -3.57 0.48
C ARG A 78 27.71 -4.65 0.49
N VAL A 79 27.50 -5.76 1.19
CA VAL A 79 28.44 -6.90 1.22
C VAL A 79 28.68 -7.47 -0.18
N LYS A 80 27.60 -7.60 -0.98
CA LYS A 80 27.74 -8.06 -2.37
C LYS A 80 28.54 -7.05 -3.21
N ARG A 81 28.25 -5.76 -3.07
CA ARG A 81 28.96 -4.69 -3.76
C ARG A 81 30.45 -4.67 -3.41
N GLU A 82 30.80 -4.82 -2.14
CA GLU A 82 32.19 -4.90 -1.68
C GLU A 82 32.93 -6.11 -2.29
N ALA A 83 32.25 -7.26 -2.39
CA ALA A 83 32.81 -8.44 -3.05
C ALA A 83 33.02 -8.21 -4.56
N ASP A 84 32.04 -7.60 -5.24
CA ASP A 84 32.15 -7.25 -6.67
C ASP A 84 33.31 -6.25 -6.91
N ILE A 85 33.50 -5.25 -6.02
CA ILE A 85 34.63 -4.32 -6.06
C ILE A 85 35.97 -5.06 -5.86
N ALA A 86 36.04 -6.00 -4.90
CA ALA A 86 37.26 -6.79 -4.65
C ALA A 86 37.65 -7.68 -5.84
N GLU A 87 36.67 -8.09 -6.65
CA GLU A 87 36.87 -8.80 -7.92
C GLU A 87 37.21 -7.86 -9.10
N GLY A 88 37.27 -6.55 -8.87
CA GLY A 88 37.58 -5.53 -9.89
C GLY A 88 36.40 -5.17 -10.78
N LYS A 89 35.16 -5.46 -10.37
CA LYS A 89 33.95 -5.05 -11.10
C LYS A 89 33.60 -3.61 -10.75
N GLU A 90 33.10 -2.89 -11.76
CA GLU A 90 32.49 -1.58 -11.55
C GLU A 90 31.13 -1.75 -10.87
N THR A 91 30.80 -0.88 -9.93
CA THR A 91 29.54 -0.94 -9.18
C THR A 91 28.94 0.45 -9.03
N ASP A 92 27.62 0.53 -9.20
CA ASP A 92 26.86 1.75 -8.98
C ASP A 92 26.69 2.04 -7.48
N PRO A 93 26.31 3.28 -7.11
CA PRO A 93 25.78 3.60 -5.78
C PRO A 93 24.57 2.71 -5.43
N ILE A 94 24.39 2.42 -4.14
CA ILE A 94 23.22 1.69 -3.63
C ILE A 94 22.01 2.62 -3.70
N LEU A 95 21.13 2.37 -4.66
CA LEU A 95 19.91 3.14 -4.89
C LEU A 95 18.69 2.44 -4.27
N VAL A 96 17.95 3.15 -3.42
CA VAL A 96 16.70 2.68 -2.83
C VAL A 96 15.52 3.43 -3.44
N LEU A 97 14.47 2.69 -3.83
CA LEU A 97 13.18 3.26 -4.25
C LEU A 97 12.17 3.10 -3.11
N ASP A 98 11.55 4.21 -2.68
CA ASP A 98 10.48 4.26 -1.69
C ASP A 98 9.15 4.62 -2.39
N ILE A 99 8.16 3.71 -2.39
CA ILE A 99 6.86 3.91 -3.02
C ILE A 99 5.79 4.15 -1.96
N GLY A 100 5.08 5.29 -2.08
CA GLY A 100 4.11 5.71 -1.07
C GLY A 100 4.83 6.33 0.13
N ALA A 101 5.70 7.30 -0.14
CA ALA A 101 6.67 7.79 0.84
C ALA A 101 6.00 8.37 2.11
N GLY A 102 4.78 8.91 2.01
CA GLY A 102 4.08 9.54 3.13
C GLY A 102 4.91 10.66 3.74
N THR A 103 5.36 10.48 4.99
CA THR A 103 6.25 11.43 5.68
C THR A 103 7.73 11.29 5.30
N SER A 104 8.07 10.32 4.44
CA SER A 104 9.43 9.91 4.06
C SER A 104 10.20 9.19 5.17
N LEU A 105 9.51 8.59 6.16
CA LEU A 105 10.14 7.87 7.28
C LEU A 105 10.98 6.67 6.79
N LEU A 106 10.47 5.88 5.85
CA LEU A 106 11.18 4.70 5.35
C LEU A 106 12.42 5.09 4.52
N SER A 107 12.33 6.17 3.74
CA SER A 107 13.48 6.76 3.07
C SER A 107 14.58 7.22 4.05
N LEU A 108 14.20 7.82 5.19
CA LEU A 108 15.17 8.18 6.23
C LEU A 108 15.84 6.94 6.83
N MET A 109 15.08 5.87 7.10
CA MET A 109 15.64 4.61 7.57
C MET A 109 16.61 3.99 6.56
N ALA A 110 16.32 4.08 5.26
CA ALA A 110 17.20 3.58 4.20
C ALA A 110 18.50 4.38 4.11
N ALA A 111 18.42 5.72 4.16
CA ALA A 111 19.59 6.58 4.16
C ALA A 111 20.46 6.35 5.41
N GLU A 112 19.84 6.19 6.59
CA GLU A 112 20.53 5.86 7.84
C GLU A 112 21.20 4.47 7.80
N ALA A 113 20.56 3.49 7.14
CA ALA A 113 21.12 2.16 6.93
C ALA A 113 22.33 2.14 5.97
N GLY A 114 22.65 3.27 5.32
CA GLY A 114 23.80 3.41 4.44
C GLY A 114 23.48 3.26 2.95
N ALA A 115 22.22 3.48 2.54
CA ALA A 115 21.94 3.74 1.13
C ALA A 115 22.70 4.99 0.67
N ASP A 116 23.28 4.93 -0.53
CA ASP A 116 23.98 6.07 -1.11
C ASP A 116 22.97 7.11 -1.61
N GLU A 117 21.89 6.64 -2.24
CA GLU A 117 20.80 7.46 -2.78
C GLU A 117 19.45 6.82 -2.47
N VAL A 118 18.45 7.66 -2.20
CA VAL A 118 17.05 7.25 -2.03
C VAL A 118 16.17 8.12 -2.89
N VAL A 119 15.34 7.49 -3.72
CA VAL A 119 14.30 8.17 -4.49
C VAL A 119 12.96 7.73 -3.95
N ALA A 120 12.17 8.68 -3.47
CA ALA A 120 10.85 8.44 -2.92
C ALA A 120 9.77 9.05 -3.80
N CYS A 121 8.71 8.30 -4.09
CA CYS A 121 7.55 8.79 -4.82
C CYS A 121 6.30 8.82 -3.91
N GLU A 122 5.58 9.93 -3.97
CA GLU A 122 4.34 10.15 -3.24
C GLU A 122 3.36 10.88 -4.16
N LEU A 123 2.10 10.43 -4.16
CA LEU A 123 1.04 10.97 -4.98
C LEU A 123 0.28 12.09 -4.27
N PHE A 124 0.07 11.96 -2.97
CA PHE A 124 -0.78 12.88 -2.24
C PHE A 124 -0.01 14.17 -1.93
N GLU A 125 -0.32 15.23 -2.67
CA GLU A 125 0.42 16.51 -2.63
C GLU A 125 0.66 17.08 -1.22
N PRO A 126 -0.31 17.08 -0.29
CA PRO A 126 -0.05 17.50 1.08
C PRO A 126 1.10 16.72 1.74
N MET A 127 1.18 15.41 1.49
CA MET A 127 2.24 14.56 2.02
C MET A 127 3.57 14.73 1.31
N VAL A 128 3.57 15.03 0.00
CA VAL A 128 4.80 15.45 -0.69
C VAL A 128 5.43 16.67 -0.01
N ARG A 129 4.60 17.65 0.39
CA ARG A 129 5.09 18.85 1.10
C ARG A 129 5.65 18.51 2.48
N VAL A 130 4.99 17.61 3.22
CA VAL A 130 5.46 17.11 4.52
C VAL A 130 6.79 16.37 4.35
N ALA A 131 6.86 15.39 3.44
CA ALA A 131 8.06 14.62 3.13
C ALA A 131 9.25 15.53 2.79
N ARG A 132 9.06 16.54 1.94
CA ARG A 132 10.12 17.49 1.58
C ARG A 132 10.64 18.28 2.77
N GLU A 133 9.77 18.74 3.67
CA GLU A 133 10.21 19.47 4.86
C GLU A 133 10.91 18.55 5.88
N VAL A 134 10.40 17.33 6.07
CA VAL A 134 11.03 16.31 6.91
C VAL A 134 12.44 15.97 6.39
N VAL A 135 12.59 15.70 5.09
CA VAL A 135 13.89 15.40 4.47
C VAL A 135 14.84 16.59 4.57
N LYS A 136 14.36 17.81 4.28
CA LYS A 136 15.17 19.03 4.32
C LYS A 136 15.73 19.33 5.71
N THR A 137 15.02 18.95 6.77
CA THR A 137 15.44 19.14 8.17
C THR A 137 16.25 17.96 8.72
N SER A 138 16.42 16.90 7.94
CA SER A 138 17.22 15.72 8.27
C SER A 138 18.71 15.88 7.91
N ASN A 139 19.54 14.93 8.33
CA ASN A 139 20.95 14.83 7.95
C ASN A 139 21.17 14.16 6.57
N PHE A 140 20.10 13.87 5.83
CA PHE A 140 20.13 13.08 4.59
C PHE A 140 19.53 13.84 3.40
N ALA A 141 19.38 15.16 3.51
CA ALA A 141 18.78 16.00 2.46
C ALA A 141 19.53 15.95 1.12
N ASP A 142 20.82 15.61 1.15
CA ASP A 142 21.69 15.42 -0.01
C ASP A 142 21.51 14.05 -0.69
N ARG A 143 20.84 13.10 -0.03
CA ARG A 143 20.69 11.72 -0.51
C ARG A 143 19.26 11.34 -0.90
N ILE A 144 18.26 12.07 -0.39
CA ILE A 144 16.84 11.71 -0.57
C ILE A 144 16.17 12.68 -1.54
N LYS A 145 15.67 12.16 -2.68
CA LYS A 145 14.88 12.89 -3.68
C LYS A 145 13.40 12.54 -3.55
N ILE A 146 12.54 13.55 -3.38
CA ILE A 146 11.08 13.38 -3.30
C ILE A 146 10.40 13.77 -4.62
N ILE A 147 9.70 12.81 -5.22
CA ILE A 147 9.01 12.91 -6.50
C ILE A 147 7.49 12.94 -6.26
N HIS A 148 6.81 13.94 -6.81
CA HIS A 148 5.36 14.04 -6.77
C HIS A 148 4.75 13.30 -7.97
N LYS A 149 4.73 11.97 -7.89
CA LYS A 149 4.23 11.09 -8.95
C LYS A 149 3.75 9.79 -8.34
N ARG A 150 2.90 9.08 -9.08
CA ARG A 150 2.66 7.65 -8.82
C ARG A 150 3.84 6.82 -9.33
N SER A 151 4.07 5.66 -8.75
CA SER A 151 5.14 4.76 -9.19
C SER A 151 4.99 4.30 -10.65
N ASP A 152 3.77 4.21 -11.19
CA ASP A 152 3.52 3.87 -12.59
C ASP A 152 3.81 5.00 -13.58
N GLU A 153 4.07 6.21 -13.08
CA GLU A 153 4.43 7.42 -13.86
C GLU A 153 5.92 7.79 -13.70
N VAL A 154 6.65 7.01 -12.90
CA VAL A 154 8.08 7.19 -12.66
C VAL A 154 8.88 6.58 -13.81
N ASP A 155 9.79 7.37 -14.35
CA ASP A 155 10.65 7.04 -15.50
C ASP A 155 12.14 6.93 -15.11
N ILE A 156 12.94 6.26 -15.95
CA ILE A 156 14.39 6.08 -15.76
C ILE A 156 15.12 6.70 -16.95
N GLY A 157 16.12 7.55 -16.67
CA GLY A 157 17.05 8.05 -17.68
C GLY A 157 18.07 9.06 -17.15
N GLU A 158 18.83 9.63 -18.07
CA GLU A 158 19.77 10.72 -17.80
C GLU A 158 19.06 12.07 -17.91
N ASP A 159 19.54 13.08 -17.18
CA ASP A 159 19.12 14.49 -17.22
C ASP A 159 17.59 14.76 -17.22
N ASP A 160 17.09 15.31 -16.11
CA ASP A 160 15.67 15.67 -15.84
C ASP A 160 14.67 14.50 -15.59
N GLU A 161 15.13 13.25 -15.63
CA GLU A 161 14.32 12.06 -15.31
C GLU A 161 14.19 11.77 -13.79
N ASP A 162 13.22 10.93 -13.43
CA ASP A 162 12.87 10.65 -12.03
C ASP A 162 13.92 9.79 -11.32
N LEU A 163 14.28 8.63 -11.89
CA LEU A 163 15.33 7.75 -11.39
C LEU A 163 16.57 7.81 -12.28
N PRO A 164 17.78 7.88 -11.68
CA PRO A 164 19.03 7.87 -12.45
C PRO A 164 19.34 6.48 -13.04
N ALA A 165 18.88 5.41 -12.38
CA ALA A 165 19.07 4.03 -12.80
C ALA A 165 18.01 3.14 -12.13
N ARG A 166 18.01 1.85 -12.47
CA ARG A 166 17.21 0.85 -11.76
C ARG A 166 17.68 0.72 -10.31
N ALA A 167 16.76 0.72 -9.35
CA ALA A 167 17.08 0.65 -7.93
C ALA A 167 17.50 -0.77 -7.47
N ASP A 168 18.34 -0.81 -6.45
CA ASP A 168 18.84 -2.04 -5.81
C ASP A 168 17.88 -2.60 -4.76
N LEU A 169 17.00 -1.77 -4.20
CA LEU A 169 16.04 -2.14 -3.16
C LEU A 169 14.73 -1.37 -3.36
N LEU A 170 13.60 -2.07 -3.25
CA LEU A 170 12.29 -1.45 -3.08
C LEU A 170 11.89 -1.45 -1.60
N VAL A 171 11.42 -0.32 -1.11
CA VAL A 171 10.68 -0.20 0.14
C VAL A 171 9.31 0.39 -0.17
N ALA A 172 8.25 -0.17 0.41
CA ALA A 172 6.90 0.36 0.26
C ALA A 172 6.02 -0.04 1.44
N GLU A 173 5.16 0.87 1.89
CA GLU A 173 4.06 0.54 2.80
C GLU A 173 2.74 0.98 2.16
N LEU A 174 2.17 0.03 1.40
CA LEU A 174 0.91 0.18 0.66
C LEU A 174 -0.07 -0.89 1.15
N LEU A 175 -0.20 -1.06 2.46
CA LEU A 175 -0.89 -2.18 3.08
C LEU A 175 -2.00 -1.69 3.99
N ASP A 176 -3.24 -1.97 3.61
CA ASP A 176 -4.41 -1.72 4.45
C ASP A 176 -4.76 -2.95 5.32
N THR A 177 -5.89 -2.90 6.02
CA THR A 177 -6.39 -4.03 6.84
C THR A 177 -6.77 -5.25 5.99
N GLU A 178 -7.10 -5.07 4.71
CA GLU A 178 -7.38 -6.17 3.77
C GLU A 178 -6.13 -6.63 2.99
N LEU A 179 -4.95 -6.07 3.31
CA LEU A 179 -3.65 -6.23 2.66
C LEU A 179 -3.57 -5.63 1.25
N LEU A 180 -4.60 -5.83 0.42
CA LEU A 180 -4.57 -5.59 -1.02
C LEU A 180 -5.26 -4.28 -1.45
N GLY A 181 -5.93 -3.56 -0.54
CA GLY A 181 -6.78 -2.41 -0.89
C GLY A 181 -6.02 -1.19 -1.40
N GLU A 182 -4.73 -1.10 -1.09
CA GLU A 182 -3.83 -0.03 -1.50
C GLU A 182 -2.91 -0.41 -2.68
N ALA A 183 -3.31 -1.40 -3.47
CA ALA A 183 -2.68 -1.79 -4.72
C ALA A 183 -1.20 -2.26 -4.61
N VAL A 184 -0.78 -2.78 -3.45
CA VAL A 184 0.59 -3.31 -3.21
C VAL A 184 1.09 -4.23 -4.33
N LEU A 185 0.26 -5.18 -4.79
CA LEU A 185 0.65 -6.14 -5.83
C LEU A 185 0.92 -5.47 -7.18
N GLY A 186 0.10 -4.48 -7.53
CA GLY A 186 0.25 -3.72 -8.77
C GLY A 186 1.54 -2.92 -8.77
N SER A 187 1.76 -2.18 -7.69
CA SER A 187 2.93 -1.31 -7.50
C SER A 187 4.24 -2.08 -7.44
N HIS A 188 4.32 -3.15 -6.63
CA HIS A 188 5.55 -3.96 -6.52
C HIS A 188 5.92 -4.62 -7.85
N ARG A 189 4.93 -5.16 -8.57
CA ARG A 189 5.18 -5.84 -9.85
C ARG A 189 5.61 -4.88 -10.94
N ASP A 190 4.96 -3.73 -11.02
CA ASP A 190 5.33 -2.72 -12.00
C ASP A 190 6.76 -2.20 -11.73
N ALA A 191 7.08 -1.92 -10.46
CA ALA A 191 8.43 -1.57 -10.04
C ALA A 191 9.45 -2.68 -10.38
N ALA A 192 9.15 -3.95 -10.06
CA ALA A 192 10.04 -5.07 -10.38
C ALA A 192 10.34 -5.17 -11.89
N LYS A 193 9.36 -4.89 -12.75
CA LYS A 193 9.54 -4.91 -14.21
C LYS A 193 10.36 -3.73 -14.72
N ARG A 194 10.03 -2.51 -14.29
CA ARG A 194 10.56 -1.29 -14.90
C ARG A 194 11.65 -0.62 -14.06
N LEU A 195 11.45 -0.54 -12.75
CA LEU A 195 12.20 0.35 -11.85
C LEU A 195 13.31 -0.33 -11.07
N LEU A 196 13.28 -1.65 -10.92
CA LEU A 196 14.26 -2.39 -10.11
C LEU A 196 15.28 -3.16 -10.94
N LYS A 197 16.47 -3.36 -10.36
CA LYS A 197 17.47 -4.30 -10.90
C LYS A 197 16.95 -5.74 -10.77
N PRO A 198 17.41 -6.68 -11.61
CA PRO A 198 17.03 -8.08 -11.48
C PRO A 198 17.37 -8.63 -10.09
N ASN A 199 16.38 -9.28 -9.45
CA ASN A 199 16.49 -9.85 -8.10
C ASN A 199 16.75 -8.82 -6.98
N ALA A 200 16.40 -7.54 -7.20
CA ALA A 200 16.38 -6.55 -6.13
C ALA A 200 15.45 -7.04 -4.99
N PRO A 201 15.89 -6.99 -3.71
CA PRO A 201 15.00 -7.23 -2.59
C PRO A 201 13.84 -6.23 -2.54
N HIS A 202 12.72 -6.69 -1.98
CA HIS A 202 11.57 -5.87 -1.63
C HIS A 202 11.41 -5.89 -0.11
N VAL A 203 11.06 -4.75 0.47
CA VAL A 203 10.67 -4.61 1.88
C VAL A 203 9.29 -3.97 1.92
N PRO A 204 8.25 -4.72 2.32
CA PRO A 204 8.25 -6.15 2.64
C PRO A 204 8.45 -7.03 1.40
N CYS A 205 8.93 -8.26 1.60
CA CYS A 205 9.13 -9.21 0.50
C CYS A 205 7.85 -10.00 0.13
N GLY A 206 6.87 -10.02 1.03
CA GLY A 206 5.65 -10.78 0.88
C GLY A 206 4.75 -10.63 2.10
N ALA A 207 3.61 -11.30 2.06
CA ALA A 207 2.67 -11.34 3.18
C ALA A 207 1.79 -12.60 3.10
N THR A 208 1.26 -13.02 4.25
CA THR A 208 0.33 -14.15 4.33
C THR A 208 -0.99 -13.66 4.95
N ILE A 209 -2.10 -13.95 4.28
CA ILE A 209 -3.44 -13.76 4.84
C ILE A 209 -3.84 -15.04 5.59
N TYR A 210 -4.31 -14.88 6.82
CA TYR A 210 -4.88 -15.92 7.66
C TYR A 210 -6.37 -15.69 7.83
N ALA A 211 -7.09 -16.79 8.04
CA ALA A 211 -8.48 -16.76 8.48
C ALA A 211 -8.72 -17.75 9.61
N GLN A 212 -9.74 -17.47 10.41
CA GLN A 212 -10.23 -18.36 11.45
C GLN A 212 -11.74 -18.36 11.48
N LEU A 213 -12.32 -19.55 11.54
CA LEU A 213 -13.75 -19.70 11.76
C LEU A 213 -14.06 -19.41 13.22
N VAL A 214 -15.05 -18.54 13.45
CA VAL A 214 -15.46 -18.16 14.80
C VAL A 214 -16.96 -18.19 14.96
N GLN A 215 -17.41 -18.43 16.19
CA GLN A 215 -18.77 -18.20 16.63
C GLN A 215 -18.82 -16.94 17.47
N SER A 216 -19.71 -16.01 17.11
CA SER A 216 -19.98 -14.80 17.90
C SER A 216 -21.37 -14.26 17.60
N GLU A 217 -22.23 -14.21 18.62
CA GLU A 217 -23.58 -13.64 18.46
C GLU A 217 -23.52 -12.15 18.12
N ARG A 218 -22.58 -11.43 18.72
CA ARG A 218 -22.38 -9.99 18.48
C ARG A 218 -21.96 -9.70 17.05
N LEU A 219 -20.96 -10.41 16.53
CA LEU A 219 -20.55 -10.26 15.13
C LEU A 219 -21.66 -10.67 14.17
N TRP A 220 -22.40 -11.73 14.49
CA TRP A 220 -23.50 -12.21 13.66
C TRP A 220 -24.66 -11.22 13.61
N ALA A 221 -25.01 -10.60 14.74
CA ALA A 221 -26.06 -9.58 14.83
C ALA A 221 -25.75 -8.34 13.97
N GLY A 222 -24.48 -7.99 13.79
CA GLY A 222 -24.05 -6.91 12.89
C GLY A 222 -24.32 -7.19 11.40
N HIS A 223 -24.43 -8.47 11.01
CA HIS A 223 -24.54 -8.87 9.60
C HIS A 223 -25.91 -9.47 9.24
N LYS A 224 -26.65 -10.00 10.21
CA LYS A 224 -27.93 -10.69 9.98
C LYS A 224 -29.06 -10.06 10.76
N LEU A 225 -30.10 -9.68 10.02
CA LEU A 225 -31.37 -9.28 10.61
C LEU A 225 -32.06 -10.50 11.22
N SER A 226 -32.42 -10.38 12.49
CA SER A 226 -33.18 -11.40 13.23
C SER A 226 -34.18 -10.74 14.17
N GLY A 227 -35.20 -11.48 14.63
CA GLY A 227 -36.11 -11.01 15.69
C GLY A 227 -37.14 -9.94 15.33
N LEU A 228 -37.21 -9.51 14.06
CA LEU A 228 -38.19 -8.49 13.61
C LEU A 228 -39.51 -9.14 13.12
N PRO A 229 -40.69 -8.74 13.65
CA PRO A 229 -41.98 -9.19 13.15
C PRO A 229 -42.15 -8.82 11.66
N GLY A 230 -42.56 -9.79 10.83
CA GLY A 230 -42.76 -9.58 9.39
C GLY A 230 -41.49 -9.65 8.53
N LEU A 231 -40.33 -10.04 9.10
CA LEU A 231 -39.12 -10.25 8.33
C LEU A 231 -39.32 -11.35 7.28
N ARG A 232 -39.16 -10.99 6.01
CA ARG A 232 -39.29 -11.90 4.87
C ARG A 232 -38.19 -12.97 4.89
N THR A 233 -38.51 -14.16 4.40
CA THR A 233 -37.57 -15.30 4.29
C THR A 233 -36.33 -14.98 3.44
N GLU A 234 -36.49 -14.11 2.46
CA GLU A 234 -35.48 -13.67 1.51
C GLU A 234 -34.39 -12.85 2.21
N SER A 235 -34.75 -12.06 3.22
CA SER A 235 -33.79 -11.32 4.05
C SER A 235 -32.85 -12.25 4.82
N LYS A 236 -33.30 -13.47 5.17
CA LYS A 236 -32.44 -14.48 5.81
C LYS A 236 -31.40 -15.06 4.84
N ARG A 237 -31.66 -15.03 3.53
CA ARG A 237 -30.76 -15.50 2.47
C ARG A 237 -29.79 -14.41 1.98
N CYS A 238 -29.95 -13.16 2.42
CA CYS A 238 -29.04 -12.07 2.08
C CYS A 238 -27.62 -12.39 2.58
N ARG A 239 -26.61 -12.27 1.72
CA ARG A 239 -25.20 -12.55 2.09
C ARG A 239 -24.56 -11.44 2.92
N GLY A 240 -25.23 -10.29 3.03
CA GLY A 240 -24.67 -9.09 3.66
C GLY A 240 -23.98 -8.18 2.64
N LEU A 241 -23.34 -7.14 3.16
CA LEU A 241 -22.55 -6.21 2.34
C LEU A 241 -21.25 -6.90 1.91
N PRO A 242 -20.82 -6.72 0.65
CA PRO A 242 -19.57 -7.31 0.16
C PRO A 242 -18.41 -6.33 0.41
N GLN A 243 -18.22 -5.95 1.66
CA GLN A 243 -17.16 -5.07 2.17
C GLN A 243 -16.61 -5.70 3.44
N ALA A 244 -15.30 -5.63 3.65
CA ALA A 244 -14.73 -6.07 4.92
C ALA A 244 -15.24 -5.17 6.06
N TRP A 245 -15.47 -5.79 7.20
CA TRP A 245 -15.75 -5.06 8.43
C TRP A 245 -14.49 -5.02 9.28
N CYS A 246 -13.70 -3.97 9.07
CA CYS A 246 -12.46 -3.73 9.82
C CYS A 246 -12.80 -3.34 11.26
N ILE A 247 -12.40 -4.18 12.21
CA ILE A 247 -12.67 -4.00 13.64
C ILE A 247 -11.42 -4.37 14.44
N GLN A 248 -11.28 -3.77 15.61
CA GLN A 248 -10.28 -4.19 16.61
C GLN A 248 -10.77 -5.49 17.25
N ALA A 249 -10.41 -6.64 16.65
CA ALA A 249 -10.92 -7.95 17.04
C ALA A 249 -10.54 -8.34 18.48
N ASP A 250 -9.40 -7.87 18.97
CA ASP A 250 -8.93 -8.13 20.34
C ASP A 250 -9.91 -7.59 21.40
N GLU A 251 -10.55 -6.45 21.14
CA GLU A 251 -11.57 -5.87 22.03
C GLU A 251 -12.86 -6.70 22.06
N LEU A 252 -13.04 -7.61 21.09
CA LEU A 252 -14.16 -8.53 21.01
C LEU A 252 -13.78 -9.96 21.42
N ALA A 253 -12.54 -10.22 21.83
CA ALA A 253 -12.07 -11.55 22.18
C ALA A 253 -12.99 -12.30 23.17
N PRO A 254 -13.58 -11.65 24.21
CA PRO A 254 -14.53 -12.33 25.11
C PRO A 254 -15.81 -12.84 24.42
N ASP A 255 -16.22 -12.21 23.31
CA ASP A 255 -17.43 -12.51 22.54
C ASP A 255 -17.17 -13.49 21.37
N ILE A 256 -15.92 -13.93 21.20
CA ILE A 256 -15.47 -14.75 20.07
C ILE A 256 -15.08 -16.14 20.56
N THR A 257 -15.74 -17.17 20.02
CA THR A 257 -15.39 -18.58 20.25
C THR A 257 -14.76 -19.17 18.98
N PRO A 258 -13.46 -19.53 18.99
CA PRO A 258 -12.81 -20.18 17.86
C PRO A 258 -13.42 -21.55 17.53
N LEU A 259 -13.78 -21.74 16.25
CA LEU A 259 -14.31 -22.98 15.69
C LEU A 259 -13.27 -23.76 14.87
N SER A 260 -12.18 -23.11 14.48
CA SER A 260 -11.01 -23.72 13.85
C SER A 260 -9.73 -23.13 14.44
N GLU A 261 -8.60 -23.80 14.23
CA GLU A 261 -7.31 -23.13 14.26
C GLU A 261 -7.21 -22.08 13.14
N PRO A 262 -6.37 -21.04 13.28
CA PRO A 262 -6.04 -20.16 12.17
C PRO A 262 -5.45 -20.95 11.00
N PHE A 263 -5.90 -20.67 9.78
CA PHE A 263 -5.38 -21.29 8.57
C PHE A 263 -4.96 -20.24 7.56
N ARG A 264 -3.94 -20.57 6.76
CA ARG A 264 -3.44 -19.72 5.68
C ARG A 264 -4.46 -19.71 4.54
N VAL A 265 -4.77 -18.53 4.07
CA VAL A 265 -5.71 -18.26 2.97
C VAL A 265 -4.92 -18.04 1.69
N PHE A 266 -4.01 -17.06 1.71
CA PHE A 266 -3.17 -16.69 0.59
C PHE A 266 -1.76 -16.37 1.05
N ASP A 267 -0.80 -16.68 0.19
CA ASP A 267 0.60 -16.34 0.34
C ASP A 267 1.03 -15.49 -0.85
N PHE A 268 1.59 -14.33 -0.56
CA PHE A 268 2.07 -13.39 -1.56
C PHE A 268 3.58 -13.27 -1.46
N ASP A 269 4.26 -13.55 -2.56
CA ASP A 269 5.61 -13.04 -2.85
C ASP A 269 5.45 -11.76 -3.66
N PHE A 270 5.73 -10.60 -3.09
CA PHE A 270 5.46 -9.34 -3.77
C PHE A 270 6.34 -9.11 -5.01
N ALA A 271 7.48 -9.80 -5.13
CA ALA A 271 8.30 -9.73 -6.33
C ALA A 271 7.71 -10.58 -7.48
N ASN A 272 7.06 -11.71 -7.16
CA ASN A 272 6.76 -12.76 -8.15
C ASN A 272 5.29 -13.20 -8.24
N SER A 273 4.39 -12.69 -7.40
CA SER A 273 3.01 -13.18 -7.34
C SER A 273 2.27 -13.04 -8.69
N PRO A 274 1.63 -14.12 -9.19
CA PRO A 274 0.89 -14.09 -10.45
C PRO A 274 -0.40 -13.25 -10.37
N ASN A 275 -0.98 -12.96 -11.54
CA ASN A 275 -2.08 -12.01 -11.71
C ASN A 275 -3.45 -12.51 -11.22
N SER A 276 -3.58 -13.81 -10.95
CA SER A 276 -4.84 -14.44 -10.55
C SER A 276 -4.62 -15.93 -10.32
N ASP A 277 -5.12 -16.45 -9.21
CA ASP A 277 -5.69 -17.79 -9.14
C ASP A 277 -6.94 -17.70 -8.24
N GLU A 278 -8.11 -18.14 -8.72
CA GLU A 278 -9.22 -18.45 -7.82
C GLU A 278 -8.77 -19.61 -6.93
N CYS A 279 -8.77 -19.41 -5.61
CA CYS A 279 -8.42 -20.46 -4.65
C CYS A 279 -9.68 -20.92 -3.92
N ASP A 280 -10.06 -22.18 -4.13
CA ASP A 280 -11.08 -22.83 -3.32
C ASP A 280 -10.45 -23.26 -1.98
N ILE A 281 -10.85 -22.58 -0.90
CA ILE A 281 -10.36 -22.88 0.44
C ILE A 281 -11.32 -23.87 1.11
N ASN A 282 -10.86 -25.12 1.25
CA ASN A 282 -11.55 -26.15 2.02
C ASN A 282 -10.97 -26.18 3.44
N THR A 283 -11.76 -25.82 4.44
CA THR A 283 -11.37 -25.91 5.86
C THR A 283 -12.35 -26.81 6.64
N LEU A 284 -11.83 -27.54 7.61
CA LEU A 284 -12.62 -28.41 8.48
C LEU A 284 -13.03 -27.61 9.73
N CYS A 285 -14.30 -27.71 10.09
CA CYS A 285 -14.81 -27.16 11.34
C CYS A 285 -14.62 -28.20 12.43
N ASP A 286 -13.77 -27.93 13.42
CA ASP A 286 -13.43 -28.89 14.46
C ASP A 286 -14.52 -28.99 15.55
N ARG A 287 -15.51 -28.08 15.52
CA ARG A 287 -16.64 -28.03 16.46
C ARG A 287 -17.96 -27.72 15.76
N MET A 288 -19.05 -28.34 16.22
CA MET A 288 -20.40 -27.96 15.79
C MET A 288 -20.72 -26.54 16.27
N ALA A 289 -21.01 -25.62 15.34
CA ALA A 289 -21.54 -24.30 15.65
C ALA A 289 -23.07 -24.37 15.77
N LEU A 290 -23.63 -23.83 16.85
CA LEU A 290 -25.07 -23.85 17.12
C LEU A 290 -25.81 -22.67 16.45
N CYS A 291 -25.13 -21.51 16.28
CA CYS A 291 -25.62 -20.31 15.60
C CYS A 291 -24.43 -19.46 15.12
N GLY A 292 -24.52 -18.82 13.96
CA GLY A 292 -23.70 -17.65 13.57
C GLY A 292 -22.18 -17.86 13.47
N GLY A 293 -21.72 -18.34 12.32
CA GLY A 293 -20.30 -18.37 11.97
C GLY A 293 -19.84 -17.07 11.30
N GLY A 294 -18.82 -16.42 11.86
CA GLY A 294 -18.06 -15.36 11.20
C GLY A 294 -16.69 -15.87 10.77
N ILE A 295 -16.03 -15.15 9.85
CA ILE A 295 -14.63 -15.39 9.50
C ILE A 295 -13.85 -14.18 10.00
N CYS A 296 -12.92 -14.40 10.94
CA CYS A 296 -11.92 -13.40 11.27
C CYS A 296 -10.77 -13.55 10.28
N ILE A 297 -10.37 -12.45 9.64
CA ILE A 297 -9.27 -12.41 8.66
C ILE A 297 -8.22 -11.43 9.18
N TRP A 298 -6.96 -11.84 9.18
CA TRP A 298 -5.82 -10.99 9.51
C TRP A 298 -4.61 -11.40 8.68
N MET A 299 -3.50 -10.67 8.81
CA MET A 299 -2.29 -10.94 8.05
C MET A 299 -1.06 -10.94 8.96
N THR A 300 0.01 -11.58 8.49
CA THR A 300 1.35 -11.36 9.02
C THR A 300 2.17 -10.60 7.98
N LYS A 301 2.85 -9.54 8.44
CA LYS A 301 3.80 -8.73 7.67
C LYS A 301 5.22 -9.14 8.01
#